data_AF-A0A8H4KCR2-F1
#
_entry.id   AF-A0A8H4KCR2-F1
#
_cell.length_a   1.000
_cell.length_b   1.000
_cell.length_c   1.000
_cell.angle_alpha   90.00
_cell.angle_beta   90.00
_cell.angle_gamma   90.00
#
_symmetry.space_group_name_H-M   'P 1'
#
loop_
_entity.id
_entity.type
_entity.pdbx_description
1 polymer ?
#
loop_
_entity_poly.entity_id
_entity_poly.type
_entity_poly.pdbx_seq_one_letter_code
_entity_poly.pdbx_strand_id
1 'polypeptide(L)'
;MQNTFPAPSIPKMAPSRPALGKSSSLTQTTLDGSLVKKTSSSSATAVFDGTNRISKRPAKPQPKPAVPTAPDRVLTDALLSIKPVHLANIVSRQKNHEYRKYRLRDGVTRLWLYETSDGGGRSSITHIAVIPASERRTPGSVPTEPFGIGNAEFNAGLKQSKYGYPILELYELDKQKEVNWGWRRPRAADPALVRARQS
;
A
#
# COMPACT_ATOMS: atom_id res chain seq x y z
N MET A 1 54.80 20.59 41.42
CA MET A 1 54.46 19.88 40.17
C MET A 1 53.14 20.44 39.69
N GLN A 2 53.15 21.35 38.72
CA GLN A 2 51.95 22.01 38.19
C GLN A 2 51.60 21.36 36.85
N ASN A 3 50.44 20.69 36.79
CA ASN A 3 49.94 20.03 35.59
C ASN A 3 49.09 21.01 34.80
N THR A 4 49.65 21.56 33.72
CA THR A 4 48.93 22.36 32.73
C THR A 4 48.27 21.40 31.72
N PHE A 5 46.94 21.33 31.72
CA PHE A 5 46.17 20.64 30.68
C PHE A 5 45.98 21.57 29.47
N PRO A 6 46.22 21.12 28.23
CA PRO A 6 45.93 21.91 27.05
C PRO A 6 44.41 22.00 26.78
N ALA A 7 43.95 23.18 26.38
CA ALA A 7 42.56 23.44 26.02
C ALA A 7 42.15 22.71 24.72
N PRO A 8 40.87 22.28 24.58
CA PRO A 8 40.39 21.62 23.38
C PRO A 8 40.25 22.60 22.20
N SER A 9 40.80 22.22 21.05
CA SER A 9 40.68 22.90 19.77
C SER A 9 39.26 22.76 19.20
N ILE A 10 38.55 23.89 19.08
CA ILE A 10 37.22 23.97 18.47
C ILE A 10 37.38 23.89 16.93
N PRO A 11 36.73 22.93 16.23
CA PRO A 11 36.76 22.91 14.77
C PRO A 11 35.98 24.10 14.20
N LYS A 12 36.65 24.84 13.32
CA LYS A 12 36.14 26.00 12.58
C LYS A 12 34.97 25.58 11.68
N MET A 13 33.79 26.15 11.93
CA MET A 13 32.58 25.96 11.13
C MET A 13 32.82 26.33 9.65
N ALA A 14 32.38 25.45 8.75
CA ALA A 14 32.35 25.69 7.31
C ALA A 14 31.27 26.74 6.94
N PRO A 15 31.52 27.62 5.96
CA PRO A 15 30.54 28.61 5.52
C PRO A 15 29.38 27.96 4.74
N SER A 16 28.20 28.56 4.95
CA SER A 16 26.88 28.20 4.46
C SER A 16 26.77 28.04 2.94
N ARG A 17 25.96 27.05 2.53
CA ARG A 17 25.52 26.79 1.15
C ARG A 17 24.84 28.01 0.49
N PRO A 18 25.08 28.28 -0.80
CA PRO A 18 24.18 29.11 -1.60
C PRO A 18 22.92 28.31 -2.01
N ALA A 19 21.76 28.97 -1.91
CA ALA A 19 20.48 28.47 -2.39
C ALA A 19 20.29 28.78 -3.88
N LEU A 20 19.97 27.75 -4.67
CA LEU A 20 19.53 27.82 -6.07
C LEU A 20 18.71 26.53 -6.30
N GLY A 21 17.49 26.49 -6.79
CA GLY A 21 16.53 27.48 -7.25
C GLY A 21 15.33 26.70 -7.82
N LYS A 22 14.13 27.24 -7.62
CA LYS A 22 12.94 27.13 -8.48
C LYS A 22 12.40 25.71 -8.79
N SER A 23 11.33 25.40 -8.06
CA SER A 23 10.26 24.47 -8.41
C SER A 23 9.73 24.72 -9.83
N SER A 24 9.84 23.72 -10.72
CA SER A 24 8.99 23.61 -11.91
C SER A 24 7.85 22.62 -11.61
N SER A 25 6.66 23.18 -11.45
CA SER A 25 5.41 22.44 -11.44
C SER A 25 5.14 21.86 -12.82
N LEU A 26 5.30 20.55 -12.99
CA LEU A 26 4.80 19.85 -14.17
C LEU A 26 3.30 19.59 -13.96
N THR A 27 2.46 20.38 -14.63
CA THR A 27 1.01 20.20 -14.70
C THR A 27 0.69 18.94 -15.50
N GLN A 28 0.00 17.99 -14.86
CA GLN A 28 -0.64 16.86 -15.53
C GLN A 28 -1.91 17.36 -16.23
N THR A 29 -1.96 17.23 -17.55
CA THR A 29 -3.14 17.51 -18.39
C THR A 29 -4.17 16.39 -18.23
N THR A 30 -5.36 16.73 -17.71
CA THR A 30 -6.55 15.89 -17.83
C THR A 30 -7.42 16.48 -18.95
N LEU A 31 -7.70 15.66 -19.96
CA LEU A 31 -8.68 15.92 -21.01
C LEU A 31 -10.08 15.79 -20.39
N ASP A 32 -10.71 16.93 -20.13
CA ASP A 32 -12.13 17.00 -19.78
C ASP A 32 -12.99 16.88 -21.04
N GLY A 33 -13.87 15.88 -21.03
CA GLY A 33 -14.94 15.71 -22.00
C GLY A 33 -16.27 16.20 -21.44
N SER A 34 -16.96 16.96 -22.28
CA SER A 34 -18.42 17.15 -22.31
C SER A 34 -19.06 18.29 -21.50
N LEU A 35 -19.13 19.42 -22.21
CA LEU A 35 -20.19 20.43 -22.28
C LEU A 35 -21.62 19.88 -22.11
N VAL A 36 -22.39 20.41 -21.15
CA VAL A 36 -23.82 20.74 -21.33
C VAL A 36 -24.18 22.02 -20.54
N LYS A 37 -24.68 23.02 -21.27
CA LYS A 37 -25.32 24.26 -20.78
C LYS A 37 -26.80 24.01 -20.47
N LYS A 38 -27.34 24.68 -19.44
CA LYS A 38 -28.60 25.48 -19.44
C LYS A 38 -28.94 26.00 -18.03
N THR A 39 -28.81 27.32 -17.78
CA THR A 39 -29.83 28.41 -17.80
C THR A 39 -30.67 28.58 -16.52
N SER A 40 -30.33 29.65 -15.78
CA SER A 40 -31.17 30.73 -15.18
C SER A 40 -32.44 30.45 -14.36
N SER A 41 -32.48 31.11 -13.16
CA SER A 41 -33.59 31.85 -12.48
C SER A 41 -34.96 31.16 -12.30
N SER A 42 -35.73 31.28 -11.21
CA SER A 42 -35.88 32.33 -10.20
C SER A 42 -36.85 31.81 -9.12
N SER A 43 -36.79 32.44 -7.94
CA SER A 43 -37.74 32.39 -6.84
C SER A 43 -39.19 32.71 -7.22
N ALA A 44 -40.16 31.97 -6.67
CA ALA A 44 -41.45 32.52 -6.20
C ALA A 44 -42.21 31.50 -5.35
N THR A 45 -42.62 31.97 -4.17
CA THR A 45 -43.56 31.37 -3.22
C THR A 45 -44.98 31.40 -3.79
N ALA A 46 -45.77 30.33 -3.66
CA ALA A 46 -47.22 30.43 -3.68
C ALA A 46 -47.92 29.19 -3.06
N VAL A 47 -48.57 29.45 -1.94
CA VAL A 47 -49.96 29.12 -1.58
C VAL A 47 -50.39 27.64 -1.57
N PHE A 48 -50.66 27.18 -0.34
CA PHE A 48 -51.53 26.06 0.00
C PHE A 48 -52.95 26.27 -0.56
N ASP A 49 -53.49 25.29 -1.27
CA ASP A 49 -54.92 25.03 -1.22
C ASP A 49 -55.19 23.51 -1.32
N GLY A 50 -56.08 23.06 -0.46
CA GLY A 50 -56.39 21.66 -0.26
C GLY A 50 -57.49 21.18 -1.19
N THR A 51 -57.26 20.09 -1.91
CA THR A 51 -58.36 19.21 -2.33
C THR A 51 -57.93 17.74 -2.26
N ASN A 52 -58.79 16.99 -1.59
CA ASN A 52 -58.77 15.55 -1.37
C ASN A 52 -58.97 14.81 -2.71
N ARG A 53 -58.06 13.88 -3.07
CA ARG A 53 -58.33 12.84 -4.08
C ARG A 53 -57.84 11.48 -3.62
N ILE A 54 -58.83 10.63 -3.37
CA ILE A 54 -58.78 9.19 -3.14
C ILE A 54 -58.18 8.43 -4.33
N SER A 55 -57.37 7.42 -3.97
CA SER A 55 -57.01 6.19 -4.68
C SER A 55 -56.28 6.27 -6.03
N LYS A 56 -55.03 5.80 -6.01
CA LYS A 56 -54.61 4.58 -6.73
C LYS A 56 -53.28 4.05 -6.16
N ARG A 57 -53.35 2.84 -5.61
CA ARG A 57 -52.24 2.06 -5.05
C ARG A 57 -51.32 1.61 -6.21
N PRO A 58 -50.02 1.94 -6.25
CA PRO A 58 -49.11 1.29 -7.18
C PRO A 58 -48.76 -0.11 -6.66
N ALA A 59 -48.82 -1.09 -7.55
CA ALA A 59 -48.50 -2.48 -7.28
C ALA A 59 -47.04 -2.65 -6.80
N LYS A 60 -46.84 -3.54 -5.82
CA LYS A 60 -45.52 -4.03 -5.40
C LYS A 60 -44.81 -4.66 -6.60
N PRO A 61 -43.58 -4.23 -6.96
CA PRO A 61 -42.75 -5.01 -7.87
C PRO A 61 -42.29 -6.28 -7.15
N GLN A 62 -42.56 -7.44 -7.75
CA GLN A 62 -41.99 -8.71 -7.29
C GLN A 62 -40.46 -8.71 -7.45
N PRO A 63 -39.69 -9.26 -6.49
CA PRO A 63 -38.26 -9.39 -6.63
C PRO A 63 -37.95 -10.48 -7.68
N LYS A 64 -37.20 -10.09 -8.72
CA LYS A 64 -36.61 -11.04 -9.68
C LYS A 64 -35.61 -11.94 -8.94
N PRO A 65 -35.53 -13.25 -9.25
CA PRO A 65 -34.56 -14.14 -8.62
C PRO A 65 -33.13 -13.68 -8.96
N ALA A 66 -32.33 -13.46 -7.92
CA ALA A 66 -30.94 -13.06 -8.04
C ALA A 66 -30.13 -14.18 -8.71
N VAL A 67 -29.48 -13.84 -9.82
CA VAL A 67 -28.46 -14.65 -10.49
C VAL A 67 -27.34 -14.95 -9.48
N PRO A 68 -26.76 -16.17 -9.44
CA PRO A 68 -25.76 -16.52 -8.45
C PRO A 68 -24.56 -15.57 -8.53
N THR A 69 -24.35 -14.88 -7.43
CA THR A 69 -23.34 -13.85 -7.21
C THR A 69 -21.95 -14.43 -7.47
N ALA A 70 -21.08 -13.62 -8.09
CA ALA A 70 -19.66 -13.86 -8.23
C ALA A 70 -19.03 -14.43 -6.94
N PRO A 71 -17.94 -15.23 -7.02
CA PRO A 71 -17.31 -15.82 -5.84
C PRO A 71 -17.07 -14.76 -4.77
N ASP A 72 -17.38 -15.12 -3.53
CA ASP A 72 -17.24 -14.25 -2.36
C ASP A 72 -15.84 -13.66 -2.33
N ARG A 73 -15.74 -12.38 -2.68
CA ARG A 73 -14.44 -11.71 -2.75
C ARG A 73 -13.96 -11.54 -1.32
N VAL A 74 -12.74 -11.99 -1.00
CA VAL A 74 -12.15 -11.76 0.32
C VAL A 74 -11.88 -10.26 0.48
N LEU A 75 -12.72 -9.58 1.25
CA LEU A 75 -12.69 -8.12 1.43
C LEU A 75 -11.78 -7.66 2.58
N THR A 76 -11.29 -8.61 3.37
CA THR A 76 -10.42 -8.39 4.53
C THR A 76 -8.95 -8.22 4.14
N ASP A 77 -8.62 -8.46 2.87
CA ASP A 77 -7.25 -8.58 2.40
C ASP A 77 -6.95 -7.54 1.33
N ALA A 78 -5.77 -6.93 1.40
CA ALA A 78 -5.29 -5.99 0.40
C ALA A 78 -3.87 -6.35 -0.04
N LEU A 79 -3.62 -6.27 -1.35
CA LEU A 79 -2.28 -6.42 -1.92
C LEU A 79 -1.60 -5.06 -2.03
N LEU A 80 -0.40 -4.93 -1.47
CA LEU A 80 0.36 -3.68 -1.45
C LEU A 80 1.79 -3.89 -1.93
N SER A 81 2.19 -3.12 -2.93
CA SER A 81 3.60 -3.01 -3.31
C SER A 81 4.39 -2.25 -2.24
N ILE A 82 5.58 -2.74 -1.90
CA ILE A 82 6.50 -2.13 -0.93
C ILE A 82 7.94 -2.25 -1.41
N LYS A 83 8.74 -1.21 -1.19
CA LYS A 83 10.18 -1.24 -1.50
C LYS A 83 10.95 -2.08 -0.48
N PRO A 84 12.07 -2.72 -0.87
CA PRO A 84 12.85 -3.59 0.02
C PRO A 84 13.31 -2.87 1.28
N VAL A 85 13.77 -1.62 1.15
CA VAL A 85 14.19 -0.79 2.31
C VAL A 85 13.06 -0.58 3.34
N HIS A 86 11.82 -0.41 2.88
CA HIS A 86 10.70 -0.21 3.80
C HIS A 86 10.25 -1.53 4.42
N LEU A 87 10.28 -2.62 3.66
CA LEU A 87 10.00 -3.94 4.17
C LEU A 87 11.03 -4.36 5.24
N ALA A 88 12.32 -4.16 4.98
CA ALA A 88 13.39 -4.44 5.94
C ALA A 88 13.19 -3.69 7.26
N ASN A 89 12.78 -2.42 7.21
CA ASN A 89 12.48 -1.63 8.41
C ASN A 89 11.26 -2.15 9.18
N ILE A 90 10.28 -2.74 8.50
CA ILE A 90 9.11 -3.36 9.15
C ILE A 90 9.52 -4.68 9.81
N VAL A 91 10.32 -5.50 9.11
CA VAL A 91 10.88 -6.76 9.63
C VAL A 91 11.72 -6.52 10.88
N SER A 92 12.59 -5.49 10.86
CA SER A 92 13.39 -5.08 12.02
C SER A 92 12.59 -4.38 13.12
N ARG A 93 11.27 -4.24 12.95
CA ARG A 93 10.34 -3.52 13.84
C ARG A 93 10.67 -2.04 14.06
N GLN A 94 11.58 -1.47 13.27
CA GLN A 94 11.90 -0.04 13.32
C GLN A 94 10.84 0.82 12.64
N LYS A 95 10.07 0.27 11.71
CA LYS A 95 8.90 0.91 11.10
C LYS A 95 7.63 0.21 11.58
N ASN A 96 6.87 0.90 12.42
CA ASN A 96 5.67 0.34 13.07
C ASN A 96 4.34 0.77 12.42
N HIS A 97 4.39 1.66 11.43
CA HIS A 97 3.22 2.08 10.65
C HIS A 97 3.49 2.02 9.16
N GLU A 98 2.51 1.57 8.38
CA GLU A 98 2.50 1.70 6.91
C GLU A 98 1.76 2.98 6.50
N TYR A 99 2.35 3.78 5.61
CA TYR A 99 1.82 5.11 5.25
C TYR A 99 1.36 5.17 3.80
N ARG A 100 0.10 5.57 3.56
CA ARG A 100 -0.48 5.67 2.21
C ARG A 100 -1.16 7.02 1.96
N LYS A 101 -1.12 7.46 0.71
CA LYS A 101 -1.89 8.63 0.24
C LYS A 101 -3.39 8.34 0.15
N TYR A 102 -3.75 7.10 -0.17
CA TYR A 102 -5.13 6.64 -0.27
C TYR A 102 -5.57 5.86 0.97
N ARG A 103 -6.88 5.85 1.19
CA ARG A 103 -7.51 5.11 2.29
C ARG A 103 -7.72 3.66 1.88
N LEU A 104 -7.33 2.73 2.74
CA LEU A 104 -7.71 1.33 2.63
C LEU A 104 -9.19 1.20 2.98
N ARG A 105 -9.86 0.24 2.36
CA ARG A 105 -11.26 -0.03 2.67
C ARG A 105 -11.39 -0.43 4.15
N ASP A 106 -12.47 0.01 4.79
CA ASP A 106 -12.79 -0.41 6.15
C ASP A 106 -13.02 -1.93 6.17
N GLY A 107 -12.51 -2.60 7.21
CA GLY A 107 -12.56 -4.06 7.35
C GLY A 107 -11.36 -4.80 6.77
N VAL A 108 -10.42 -4.11 6.12
CA VAL A 108 -9.12 -4.72 5.75
C VAL A 108 -8.30 -4.95 7.01
N THR A 109 -7.86 -6.18 7.20
CA THR A 109 -7.05 -6.63 8.36
C THR A 109 -5.71 -7.23 7.95
N ARG A 110 -5.55 -7.66 6.70
CA ARG A 110 -4.33 -8.28 6.19
C ARG A 110 -3.79 -7.56 4.97
N LEU A 111 -2.51 -7.21 5.01
CA LEU A 111 -1.77 -6.59 3.92
C LEU A 111 -0.78 -7.59 3.36
N TRP A 112 -1.04 -8.09 2.16
CA TRP A 112 -0.11 -8.91 1.41
C TRP A 112 0.95 -8.00 0.79
N LEU A 113 2.19 -8.13 1.25
CA LEU A 113 3.30 -7.25 0.88
C LEU A 113 4.03 -7.83 -0.33
N TYR A 114 3.82 -7.18 -1.48
CA TYR A 114 4.57 -7.43 -2.70
C TYR A 114 5.86 -6.61 -2.69
N GLU A 115 6.98 -7.28 -2.42
CA GLU A 115 8.30 -6.67 -2.44
C GLU A 115 8.71 -6.37 -3.89
N THR A 116 8.92 -5.09 -4.18
CA THR A 116 9.36 -4.63 -5.50
C THR A 116 10.88 -4.71 -5.62
N SER A 117 11.40 -4.99 -6.81
CA SER A 117 12.83 -4.89 -7.07
C SER A 117 13.25 -3.47 -7.47
N ASP A 118 14.35 -3.03 -6.88
CA ASP A 118 15.06 -1.83 -7.30
C ASP A 118 15.98 -2.16 -8.50
N GLY A 119 15.45 -2.12 -9.73
CA GLY A 119 16.29 -2.09 -10.94
C GLY A 119 16.65 -3.43 -11.61
N GLY A 120 15.83 -4.49 -11.49
CA GLY A 120 15.91 -5.67 -12.38
C GLY A 120 15.97 -7.04 -11.71
N GLY A 121 15.86 -7.10 -10.38
CA GLY A 121 15.70 -8.33 -9.61
C GLY A 121 14.25 -8.86 -9.59
N ARG A 122 14.07 -9.99 -8.90
CA ARG A 122 12.76 -10.63 -8.75
C ARG A 122 11.90 -9.87 -7.74
N SER A 123 10.64 -9.68 -8.09
CA SER A 123 9.62 -9.09 -7.21
C SER A 123 8.61 -10.19 -6.86
N SER A 124 8.22 -10.29 -5.59
CA SER A 124 7.34 -11.37 -5.12
C SER A 124 6.59 -10.95 -3.87
N ILE A 125 5.48 -11.63 -3.59
CA ILE A 125 4.80 -11.50 -2.30
C ILE A 125 5.61 -12.32 -1.29
N THR A 126 6.13 -11.65 -0.25
CA THR A 126 7.03 -12.28 0.72
C THR A 126 6.49 -12.25 2.13
N HIS A 127 5.60 -11.30 2.45
CA HIS A 127 5.12 -11.12 3.82
C HIS A 127 3.63 -10.77 3.86
N ILE A 128 3.01 -11.03 5.01
CA ILE A 128 1.67 -10.56 5.35
C ILE A 128 1.78 -9.72 6.62
N ALA A 129 1.34 -8.46 6.58
CA ALA A 129 1.21 -7.61 7.76
C ALA A 129 -0.24 -7.59 8.25
N VAL A 130 -0.44 -7.67 9.56
CA VAL A 130 -1.76 -7.53 10.19
C VAL A 130 -1.95 -6.11 10.70
N ILE A 131 -3.11 -5.54 10.39
CA ILE A 131 -3.54 -4.20 10.81
C ILE A 131 -4.91 -4.26 11.50
N PRO A 132 -5.25 -3.30 12.36
CA PRO A 132 -6.59 -3.21 12.92
C PRO A 132 -7.64 -2.94 11.82
N ALA A 133 -8.82 -3.56 11.93
CA ALA A 133 -9.88 -3.47 10.91
C ALA A 133 -10.44 -2.05 10.70
N SER A 134 -10.41 -1.23 11.75
CA SER A 134 -11.05 0.10 11.80
C SER A 134 -10.09 1.22 12.17
N GLU A 135 -8.92 0.91 12.72
CA GLU A 135 -8.00 1.91 13.21
C GLU A 135 -7.13 2.45 12.07
N ARG A 136 -7.10 3.77 11.96
CA ARG A 136 -6.21 4.50 11.07
C ARG A 136 -5.75 5.77 11.76
N ARG A 137 -4.52 6.16 11.50
CA ARG A 137 -3.92 7.38 12.00
C ARG A 137 -3.86 8.43 10.90
N THR A 138 -4.17 9.67 11.25
CA THR A 138 -3.96 10.87 10.44
C THR A 138 -2.71 11.60 10.96
N PRO A 139 -2.12 12.52 10.16
CA PRO A 139 -1.03 13.37 10.65
C PRO A 139 -1.37 14.00 12.01
N GLY A 140 -0.47 13.88 12.97
CA GLY A 140 -0.60 14.38 14.34
C GLY A 140 -1.15 13.36 15.35
N SER A 141 -1.61 12.19 14.89
CA SER A 141 -2.28 11.18 15.75
C SER A 141 -1.49 9.89 15.93
N VAL A 142 -0.33 9.73 15.28
CA VAL A 142 0.53 8.55 15.46
C VAL A 142 1.28 8.70 16.78
N PRO A 143 1.27 7.69 17.67
CA PRO A 143 2.07 7.72 18.89
C PRO A 143 3.57 7.89 18.60
N THR A 144 4.24 8.72 19.40
CA THR A 144 5.69 8.89 19.34
C THR A 144 6.42 7.68 19.93
N GLU A 145 5.79 7.01 20.90
CA GLU A 145 6.30 5.81 21.54
C GLU A 145 5.36 4.61 21.29
N PRO A 146 5.89 3.42 20.92
CA PRO A 146 7.30 3.17 20.63
C PRO A 146 7.77 3.90 19.36
N PHE A 147 9.06 4.28 19.33
CA PHE A 147 9.67 4.91 18.17
C PHE A 147 9.40 4.12 16.87
N GLY A 148 9.05 4.85 15.82
CA GLY A 148 8.82 4.31 14.48
C GLY A 148 9.35 5.23 13.39
N ILE A 149 10.12 4.66 12.46
CA ILE A 149 10.65 5.37 11.30
C ILE A 149 9.49 5.97 10.50
N GLY A 150 9.49 7.30 10.39
CA GLY A 150 8.47 8.06 9.67
C GLY A 150 7.36 8.62 10.55
N ASN A 151 7.27 8.28 11.84
CA ASN A 151 6.19 8.74 12.73
C ASN A 151 6.24 10.26 12.91
N ALA A 152 7.42 10.81 13.22
CA ALA A 152 7.60 12.25 13.43
C ALA A 152 7.32 13.04 12.13
N GLU A 153 7.87 12.60 10.99
CA GLU A 153 7.67 13.27 9.71
C GLU A 153 6.22 13.17 9.23
N PHE A 154 5.54 12.04 9.48
CA PHE A 154 4.12 11.90 9.19
C PHE A 154 3.29 12.83 10.07
N ASN A 155 3.58 12.90 11.37
CA ASN A 155 2.86 13.76 12.29
C ASN A 155 3.07 15.25 12.00
N ALA A 156 4.26 15.64 11.57
CA ALA A 156 4.57 16.99 11.13
C ALA A 156 3.98 17.34 9.74
N GLY A 157 3.28 16.40 9.07
CA GLY A 157 2.72 16.64 7.74
C GLY A 157 3.75 16.74 6.61
N LEU A 158 4.99 16.29 6.85
CA LEU A 158 6.08 16.34 5.87
C LEU A 158 6.01 15.21 4.84
N LYS A 159 5.20 14.16 5.11
CA LYS A 159 4.93 13.08 4.16
C LYS A 159 3.70 13.40 3.32
N GLN A 160 3.73 13.01 2.05
CA GLN A 160 2.55 13.10 1.17
C GLN A 160 1.43 12.09 1.54
N SER A 161 1.73 11.13 2.41
CA SER A 161 0.78 10.15 2.90
C SER A 161 -0.24 10.82 3.83
N LYS A 162 -1.51 10.38 3.74
CA LYS A 162 -2.63 10.92 4.52
C LYS A 162 -3.09 9.96 5.62
N TYR A 163 -2.74 8.68 5.50
CA TYR A 163 -3.20 7.61 6.37
C TYR A 163 -2.01 6.77 6.82
N GLY A 164 -1.94 6.49 8.12
CA GLY A 164 -1.01 5.56 8.74
C GLY A 164 -1.76 4.35 9.32
N TYR A 165 -1.31 3.15 9.00
CA TYR A 165 -1.87 1.89 9.47
C TYR A 165 -0.89 1.24 10.44
N PRO A 166 -1.25 1.07 11.73
CA PRO A 166 -0.42 0.36 12.69
C PRO A 166 -0.18 -1.08 12.23
N ILE A 167 1.07 -1.52 12.24
CA ILE A 167 1.44 -2.90 11.93
C ILE A 167 1.53 -3.66 13.25
N LEU A 168 0.56 -4.54 13.49
CA LEU A 168 0.50 -5.33 14.72
C LEU A 168 1.46 -6.53 14.61
N GLU A 169 1.31 -7.28 13.53
CA GLU A 169 2.03 -8.54 13.30
C GLU A 169 2.57 -8.57 11.87
N LEU A 170 3.64 -9.35 11.68
CA LEU A 170 4.24 -9.58 10.39
C LEU A 170 4.57 -11.07 10.27
N TYR A 171 4.06 -11.69 9.22
CA TYR A 171 4.31 -13.08 8.87
C TYR A 171 5.18 -13.11 7.61
N GLU A 172 6.26 -13.89 7.64
CA GLU A 172 7.02 -14.21 6.44
C GLU A 172 6.38 -15.42 5.76
N LEU A 173 6.26 -15.37 4.43
CA LEU A 173 5.82 -16.49 3.63
C LEU A 173 7.04 -17.35 3.31
N ASP A 174 6.91 -18.65 3.56
CA ASP A 174 7.94 -19.61 3.16
C ASP A 174 8.19 -19.49 1.65
N LYS A 175 9.36 -19.01 1.28
CA LYS A 175 9.85 -19.14 -0.09
C LYS A 175 9.91 -20.63 -0.34
N GLN A 176 9.05 -21.11 -1.24
CA GLN A 176 9.03 -22.49 -1.68
C GLN A 176 10.48 -22.94 -1.87
N LYS A 177 10.97 -23.80 -0.97
CA LYS A 177 12.25 -24.46 -1.17
C LYS A 177 12.10 -25.18 -2.49
N GLU A 178 13.04 -24.99 -3.40
CA GLU A 178 13.10 -25.74 -4.64
C GLU A 178 12.99 -27.23 -4.28
N VAL A 179 11.83 -27.80 -4.55
CA VAL A 179 11.60 -29.22 -4.31
C VAL A 179 12.29 -29.90 -5.47
N ASN A 180 13.47 -30.47 -5.22
CA ASN A 180 14.18 -31.29 -6.20
C ASN A 180 13.36 -32.57 -6.43
N TRP A 181 12.32 -32.47 -7.25
CA TRP A 181 11.60 -33.61 -7.81
C TRP A 181 12.53 -34.28 -8.78
N GLY A 182 13.35 -35.20 -8.27
CA GLY A 182 14.40 -35.89 -8.98
C GLY A 182 13.91 -36.61 -10.24
N TRP A 183 13.80 -35.87 -11.34
CA TRP A 183 13.89 -36.42 -12.68
C TRP A 183 15.37 -36.74 -12.90
N ARG A 184 15.84 -37.87 -12.31
CA ARG A 184 17.05 -38.51 -12.82
C ARG A 184 16.76 -38.85 -14.27
N ARG A 185 17.40 -38.14 -15.21
CA ARG A 185 17.52 -38.64 -16.58
C ARG A 185 18.08 -40.06 -16.47
N PRO A 186 17.51 -41.08 -17.12
CA PRO A 186 18.17 -42.37 -17.22
C PRO A 186 19.56 -42.12 -17.78
N ARG A 187 20.59 -42.65 -17.10
CA ARG A 187 21.95 -42.72 -17.65
C ARG A 187 21.80 -43.42 -19.00
N ALA A 188 22.12 -42.74 -20.10
CA ALA A 188 22.20 -43.38 -21.40
C ALA A 188 23.09 -44.61 -21.26
N ALA A 189 22.59 -45.77 -21.71
CA ALA A 189 23.37 -47.00 -21.72
C ALA A 189 24.68 -46.75 -22.46
N ASP A 190 25.77 -47.14 -21.83
CA ASP A 190 27.12 -47.08 -22.40
C ASP A 190 27.15 -47.91 -23.70
N PRO A 191 27.46 -47.34 -24.87
CA PRO A 191 27.45 -48.07 -26.14
C PRO A 191 28.59 -49.11 -26.27
N ALA A 192 29.44 -49.29 -25.25
CA ALA A 192 30.59 -50.19 -25.31
C ALA A 192 30.28 -51.69 -25.08
N LEU A 193 29.02 -52.09 -24.86
CA LEU A 193 28.67 -53.50 -24.58
C LEU A 193 27.68 -54.12 -25.59
N VAL A 194 27.85 -53.86 -26.89
CA VAL A 194 27.16 -54.61 -27.97
C VAL A 194 28.16 -55.06 -29.04
N ARG A 195 29.23 -55.76 -28.62
CA ARG A 195 30.09 -56.53 -29.54
C ARG A 195 30.71 -57.74 -28.83
N ALA A 196 29.84 -58.69 -28.45
CA ALA A 196 30.25 -60.04 -28.11
C ALA A 196 29.03 -60.97 -28.19
N ARG A 197 28.61 -61.29 -29.41
CA ARG A 197 27.76 -62.44 -29.78
C ARG A 197 27.48 -62.38 -31.29
N GLN A 198 28.51 -62.65 -32.07
CA GLN A 198 28.44 -63.17 -33.44
C GLN A 198 29.89 -63.48 -33.87
N SER A 199 30.36 -64.64 -33.44
CA SER A 199 31.43 -65.44 -34.06
C SER A 199 31.25 -66.86 -33.55
#